data_AF-A0A529CAT2-F1
#
_entry.id   AF-A0A529CAT2-F1
#
_cell.length_a   1.000
_cell.length_b   1.000
_cell.length_c   1.000
_cell.angle_alpha   90.00
_cell.angle_beta   90.00
_cell.angle_gamma   90.00
#
_symmetry.space_group_name_H-M   'P 1'
#
loop_
_entity.id
_entity.type
_entity.pdbx_description
1 polymer ?
#
loop_
_entity_poly.entity_id
_entity_poly.type
_entity_poly.pdbx_seq_one_letter_code
_entity_poly.pdbx_strand_id
1 'polypeptide(L)'
;MGLDVAVFKSASTMKREFPGFRFQREPTTGECEVVHPEGVNLTLDAVTVCNWRVGNIAHVGALREAIAGLLGEGSALERIVLYSGSHAGDVIDEPSFVELERELRLLESSTDAWVREFADGLSESIRMARREKNPIVFV
;
A
#
# COMPACT_ATOMS: atom_id res chain seq x y z
N MET A 1 11.61 -1.98 -13.67
CA MET A 1 10.20 -2.18 -13.23
C MET A 1 10.21 -2.89 -11.88
N GLY A 2 9.30 -2.52 -10.99
CA GLY A 2 9.13 -3.16 -9.68
C GLY A 2 7.78 -2.77 -9.09
N LEU A 3 7.58 -3.11 -7.82
CA LEU A 3 6.33 -2.91 -7.11
C LEU A 3 6.52 -1.82 -6.04
N ASP A 4 5.72 -0.77 -6.14
CA ASP A 4 5.59 0.28 -5.14
C ASP A 4 4.16 0.25 -4.60
N VAL A 5 3.98 0.63 -3.35
CA VAL A 5 2.67 0.82 -2.74
C VAL A 5 2.55 2.21 -2.15
N ALA A 6 1.36 2.80 -2.29
CA ALA A 6 1.02 4.10 -1.76
C ALA A 6 -0.30 4.04 -0.98
N VAL A 7 -0.39 4.85 0.06
CA VAL A 7 -1.65 5.17 0.74
C VAL A 7 -1.84 6.67 0.65
N PHE A 8 -2.94 7.10 0.05
CA PHE A 8 -3.28 8.51 -0.06
C PHE A 8 -3.90 9.05 1.23
N LYS A 9 -3.58 10.31 1.55
CA LYS A 9 -4.21 11.05 2.64
C LYS A 9 -5.70 11.21 2.38
N SER A 10 -6.49 11.07 3.45
CA SER A 10 -7.93 11.31 3.40
C SER A 10 -8.24 12.77 3.06
N ALA A 11 -9.43 13.02 2.51
CA ALA A 11 -9.90 14.39 2.28
C ALA A 11 -9.92 15.23 3.57
N SER A 12 -10.15 14.62 4.74
CA SER A 12 -10.05 15.30 6.03
C SER A 12 -8.62 15.70 6.40
N THR A 13 -7.63 14.83 6.15
CA THR A 13 -6.21 15.14 6.38
C THR A 13 -5.75 16.22 5.41
N MET A 14 -6.10 16.12 4.13
CA MET A 14 -5.78 17.12 3.11
C MET A 14 -6.34 18.50 3.45
N LYS A 15 -7.61 18.59 3.88
CA LYS A 15 -8.22 19.86 4.30
C LYS A 15 -7.54 20.50 5.51
N ARG A 16 -6.97 19.67 6.41
CA ARG A 16 -6.23 20.15 7.59
C ARG A 16 -4.86 20.69 7.22
N GLU A 17 -4.15 20.03 6.31
CA GLU A 17 -2.80 20.42 5.89
C GLU A 17 -2.82 21.59 4.89
N PHE A 18 -3.86 21.68 4.06
CA PHE A 18 -4.04 22.72 3.05
C PHE A 18 -5.34 23.48 3.31
N PRO A 19 -5.39 24.32 4.37
CA PRO A 19 -6.58 25.11 4.66
C PRO A 19 -6.91 26.03 3.48
N GLY A 20 -8.19 26.07 3.10
CA GLY A 20 -8.67 26.86 1.96
C GLY A 20 -8.71 26.12 0.62
N PHE A 21 -8.07 24.95 0.53
CA PHE A 21 -8.15 24.10 -0.64
C PHE A 21 -9.44 23.28 -0.62
N ARG A 22 -9.95 22.97 -1.82
CA ARG A 22 -11.03 21.98 -1.99
C ARG A 22 -10.48 20.80 -2.76
N PHE A 23 -10.88 19.62 -2.32
CA PHE A 23 -10.41 18.35 -2.85
C PHE A 23 -11.57 17.51 -3.36
N GLN A 24 -11.35 16.82 -4.47
CA GLN A 24 -12.19 15.74 -4.95
C GLN A 24 -11.46 14.42 -4.74
N ARG A 25 -12.11 13.48 -4.06
CA ARG A 25 -11.56 12.14 -3.83
C ARG A 25 -11.87 11.26 -5.04
N GLU A 26 -10.86 10.64 -5.63
CA GLU A 26 -11.04 9.59 -6.62
C GLU A 26 -11.63 8.34 -5.92
N PRO A 27 -12.74 7.78 -6.42
CA PRO A 27 -13.46 6.71 -5.73
C PRO A 27 -12.64 5.46 -5.41
N THR A 28 -11.77 5.05 -6.35
CA THR A 28 -11.07 3.75 -6.36
C THR A 28 -9.83 3.74 -5.47
N THR A 29 -8.96 4.71 -5.64
CA THR A 29 -7.65 4.87 -4.99
C THR A 29 -7.74 5.70 -3.70
N GLY A 30 -8.76 6.55 -3.60
CA GLY A 30 -8.89 7.52 -2.53
C GLY A 30 -7.95 8.72 -2.64
N GLU A 31 -7.23 8.86 -3.76
CA GLU A 31 -6.40 10.04 -4.06
C GLU A 31 -7.25 11.32 -4.06
N CYS A 32 -6.69 12.40 -3.53
CA CYS A 32 -7.38 13.69 -3.44
C CYS A 32 -6.80 14.68 -4.45
N GLU A 33 -7.55 14.96 -5.51
CA GLU A 33 -7.21 15.98 -6.50
C GLU A 33 -7.68 17.37 -6.04
N VAL A 34 -6.86 18.39 -6.30
CA VAL A 34 -7.23 19.77 -5.99
C VAL A 34 -8.21 20.29 -7.04
N VAL A 35 -9.41 20.66 -6.60
CA VAL A 35 -10.41 21.35 -7.44
C VAL A 35 -10.47 22.84 -7.17
N HIS A 36 -9.86 23.31 -6.07
CA HIS A 36 -9.69 24.73 -5.79
C HIS A 36 -8.47 24.97 -4.90
N PRO A 37 -7.61 25.96 -5.23
CA PRO A 37 -7.64 26.78 -6.45
C PRO A 37 -7.36 25.94 -7.70
N GLU A 38 -7.96 26.33 -8.83
CA GLU A 38 -7.81 25.62 -10.10
C GLU A 38 -6.36 25.69 -10.61
N GLY A 39 -5.89 24.62 -11.25
CA GLY A 39 -4.56 24.55 -11.85
C GLY A 39 -3.41 24.28 -10.88
N VAL A 40 -3.69 24.05 -9.58
CA VAL A 40 -2.67 23.63 -8.61
C VAL A 40 -2.56 22.11 -8.58
N ASN A 41 -1.36 21.62 -8.84
CA ASN A 41 -1.01 20.20 -8.67
C ASN A 41 -0.11 20.04 -7.44
N LEU A 42 -0.50 19.17 -6.53
CA LEU A 42 0.32 18.78 -5.39
C LEU A 42 1.29 17.67 -5.79
N THR A 43 2.42 17.59 -5.09
CA THR A 43 3.37 16.49 -5.30
C THR A 43 2.82 15.18 -4.72
N LEU A 44 3.33 14.03 -5.18
CA LEU A 44 2.94 12.72 -4.65
C LEU A 44 3.17 12.64 -3.13
N ASP A 45 4.29 13.18 -2.63
CA ASP A 45 4.60 13.22 -1.19
C ASP A 45 3.60 14.09 -0.40
N ALA A 46 3.06 15.13 -1.03
CA ALA A 46 2.06 15.98 -0.39
C ALA A 46 0.71 15.28 -0.24
N VAL A 47 0.37 14.37 -1.17
CA VAL A 47 -0.93 13.65 -1.18
C VAL A 47 -0.87 12.25 -0.57
N THR A 48 0.32 11.67 -0.36
CA THR A 48 0.50 10.35 0.25
C THR A 48 0.85 10.46 1.73
N VAL A 49 0.35 9.51 2.54
CA VAL A 49 0.75 9.34 3.95
C VAL A 49 1.80 8.24 4.10
N CYS A 50 1.83 7.31 3.14
CA CYS A 50 2.78 6.21 3.07
C CYS A 50 3.10 5.97 1.59
N ASN A 51 4.38 5.87 1.27
CA ASN A 51 4.88 5.42 -0.02
C ASN A 51 6.06 4.49 0.26
N TRP A 52 5.96 3.24 -0.19
CA TRP A 52 6.93 2.20 0.12
C TRP A 52 7.23 1.34 -1.10
N ARG A 53 8.53 1.17 -1.37
CA ARG A 53 9.05 0.27 -2.39
C ARG A 53 9.10 -1.14 -1.84
N VAL A 54 8.21 -2.03 -2.33
CA VAL A 54 8.27 -3.45 -1.99
C VAL A 54 9.53 -4.09 -2.57
N GLY A 55 9.85 -3.79 -3.84
CA GLY A 55 11.05 -4.31 -4.48
C GLY A 55 11.03 -4.20 -5.99
N ASN A 56 12.13 -4.58 -6.64
CA ASN A 56 12.13 -4.79 -8.09
C ASN A 56 11.47 -6.14 -8.44
N ILE A 57 11.19 -6.39 -9.72
CA ILE A 57 10.48 -7.61 -10.14
C ILE A 57 11.17 -8.92 -9.70
N ALA A 58 12.51 -8.97 -9.70
CA ALA A 58 13.26 -10.14 -9.27
C ALA A 58 13.15 -10.33 -7.75
N HIS A 59 13.21 -9.24 -6.98
CA HIS A 59 13.02 -9.26 -5.54
C HIS A 59 11.60 -9.72 -5.18
N VAL A 60 10.57 -9.19 -5.85
CA VAL A 60 9.17 -9.62 -5.64
C VAL A 60 9.01 -11.12 -5.93
N GLY A 61 9.63 -11.62 -7.01
CA GLY A 61 9.63 -13.05 -7.33
C GLY A 61 10.29 -13.91 -6.25
N ALA A 62 11.49 -13.53 -5.79
CA ALA A 62 12.19 -14.27 -4.73
C ALA A 62 11.43 -14.23 -3.39
N LEU A 63 10.85 -13.07 -3.06
CA LEU A 63 10.06 -12.88 -1.85
C LEU A 63 8.77 -13.72 -1.87
N ARG A 64 8.12 -13.82 -3.04
CA ARG A 64 6.98 -14.72 -3.25
C ARG A 64 7.35 -16.18 -2.96
N GLU A 65 8.47 -16.66 -3.50
CA GLU A 65 8.93 -18.03 -3.25
C GLU A 65 9.27 -18.27 -1.77
N ALA A 66 9.93 -17.31 -1.12
CA ALA A 66 10.26 -17.40 0.30
C ALA A 66 9.00 -17.47 1.18
N ILE A 67 8.00 -16.61 0.90
CA ILE A 67 6.73 -16.59 1.64
C ILE A 67 5.90 -17.85 1.37
N ALA A 68 5.89 -18.37 0.14
CA ALA A 68 5.23 -19.64 -0.17
C ALA A 68 5.87 -20.80 0.61
N GLY A 69 7.19 -20.80 0.81
CA GLY A 69 7.88 -21.78 1.65
C GLY A 69 7.51 -21.71 3.14
N LEU A 70 7.07 -20.55 3.63
CA LEU A 70 6.70 -20.33 5.04
C LEU A 70 5.20 -20.56 5.29
N LEU A 71 4.34 -20.12 4.38
CA LEU A 71 2.88 -20.08 4.56
C LEU A 71 2.12 -21.12 3.73
N GLY A 72 2.81 -21.75 2.77
CA GLY A 72 2.20 -22.57 1.73
C GLY A 72 1.78 -21.76 0.50
N GLU A 73 1.65 -22.46 -0.62
CA GLU A 73 1.14 -21.88 -1.87
C GLU A 73 -0.31 -21.41 -1.72
N GLY A 74 -0.65 -20.30 -2.37
CA GLY A 74 -2.01 -19.75 -2.37
C GLY A 74 -2.36 -18.91 -1.13
N SER A 75 -1.37 -18.53 -0.32
CA SER A 75 -1.51 -17.54 0.74
C SER A 75 -2.12 -16.22 0.22
N ALA A 76 -2.80 -15.48 1.08
CA ALA A 76 -3.35 -14.17 0.76
C ALA A 76 -2.25 -13.18 0.34
N LEU A 77 -1.09 -13.20 1.00
CA LEU A 77 0.07 -12.39 0.62
C LEU A 77 0.54 -12.71 -0.80
N GLU A 78 0.55 -13.99 -1.17
CA GLU A 78 0.85 -14.39 -2.55
C GLU A 78 -0.23 -13.90 -3.53
N ARG A 79 -1.50 -14.17 -3.25
CA ARG A 79 -2.61 -13.91 -4.19
C ARG A 79 -2.96 -12.44 -4.37
N ILE A 80 -2.76 -11.63 -3.33
CA ILE A 80 -3.23 -10.24 -3.27
C ILE A 80 -2.08 -9.25 -3.48
N VAL A 81 -0.86 -9.58 -3.02
CA VAL A 81 0.27 -8.62 -3.00
C VAL A 81 1.41 -9.04 -3.91
N LEU A 82 1.79 -10.32 -3.90
CA LEU A 82 3.01 -10.80 -4.56
C LEU A 82 2.74 -11.59 -5.84
N TYR A 83 1.50 -11.52 -6.36
CA TYR A 83 1.09 -12.34 -7.50
C TYR A 83 1.83 -11.94 -8.79
N SER A 84 2.26 -10.67 -8.89
CA SER A 84 3.05 -10.13 -9.99
C SER A 84 3.91 -8.95 -9.52
N GLY A 85 5.04 -8.68 -10.15
CA GLY A 85 5.84 -7.46 -9.90
C GLY A 85 5.46 -6.26 -10.75
N SER A 86 4.32 -6.29 -11.46
CA SER A 86 3.96 -5.29 -12.49
C SER A 86 2.48 -4.89 -12.50
N HIS A 87 1.82 -4.79 -11.34
CA HIS A 87 0.38 -4.52 -11.23
C HIS A 87 0.07 -3.12 -10.69
N ALA A 88 0.71 -2.09 -11.27
CA ALA A 88 0.36 -0.71 -10.95
C ALA A 88 -1.12 -0.42 -11.30
N GLY A 89 -1.81 0.28 -10.39
CA GLY A 89 -3.22 0.62 -10.48
C GLY A 89 -4.16 -0.27 -9.66
N ASP A 90 -3.70 -1.44 -9.22
CA ASP A 90 -4.49 -2.31 -8.36
C ASP A 90 -4.61 -1.74 -6.95
N VAL A 91 -5.67 -2.16 -6.24
CA VAL A 91 -5.97 -1.68 -4.90
C VAL A 91 -6.26 -2.83 -3.93
N ILE A 92 -5.86 -2.65 -2.68
CA ILE A 92 -6.24 -3.50 -1.55
C ILE A 92 -7.19 -2.72 -0.65
N ASP A 93 -8.44 -3.15 -0.63
CA ASP A 93 -9.47 -2.57 0.23
C ASP A 93 -9.48 -3.18 1.64
N GLU A 94 -10.14 -2.46 2.56
CA GLU A 94 -10.22 -2.78 3.99
C GLU A 94 -10.62 -4.23 4.33
N PRO A 95 -11.58 -4.88 3.62
CA PRO A 95 -11.95 -6.26 3.91
C PRO A 95 -10.78 -7.26 3.77
N SER A 96 -9.86 -7.00 2.84
CA SER A 96 -8.71 -7.87 2.58
C SER A 96 -7.64 -7.74 3.67
N PHE A 97 -7.60 -6.64 4.41
CA PHE A 97 -6.58 -6.40 5.44
C PHE A 97 -6.61 -7.45 6.55
N VAL A 98 -7.79 -7.97 6.90
CA VAL A 98 -7.91 -8.98 7.97
C VAL A 98 -7.19 -10.28 7.62
N GLU A 99 -7.27 -10.71 6.36
CA GLU A 99 -6.59 -11.92 5.89
C GLU A 99 -5.07 -11.70 5.84
N LEU A 100 -4.63 -10.55 5.31
CA LEU A 100 -3.22 -10.17 5.24
C LEU A 100 -2.58 -10.05 6.63
N GLU A 101 -3.23 -9.38 7.58
CA GLU A 101 -2.74 -9.24 8.96
C GLU A 101 -2.58 -10.59 9.68
N ARG A 102 -3.40 -11.60 9.34
CA ARG A 102 -3.25 -12.95 9.91
C ARG A 102 -1.98 -13.62 9.43
N GLU A 103 -1.68 -13.51 8.14
CA GLU A 103 -0.47 -14.09 7.55
C GLU A 103 0.79 -13.32 7.96
N LEU A 104 0.72 -11.99 8.04
CA LEU A 104 1.82 -11.14 8.49
C LEU A 104 2.30 -11.52 9.90
N ARG A 105 1.38 -11.84 10.82
CA ARG A 105 1.73 -12.33 12.17
C ARG A 105 2.55 -13.62 12.16
N LEU A 106 2.38 -14.47 11.14
CA LEU A 106 3.16 -15.71 11.01
C LEU A 106 4.60 -15.41 10.54
N LEU A 107 4.81 -14.28 9.85
CA LEU A 107 6.11 -13.84 9.35
C LEU A 107 6.94 -13.06 10.38
N GLU A 108 6.35 -12.58 11.49
CA GLU A 108 7.04 -11.83 12.56
C GLU A 108 8.25 -12.60 13.14
N SER A 109 8.17 -13.93 13.17
CA SER A 109 9.23 -14.80 13.69
C SER A 109 10.29 -15.20 12.66
N SER A 110 10.16 -14.75 11.41
CA SER A 110 11.12 -15.08 10.35
C SER A 110 12.51 -14.56 10.68
N THR A 111 13.53 -15.39 10.43
CA THR A 111 14.93 -14.97 10.56
C THR A 111 15.44 -14.28 9.29
N ASP A 112 14.72 -14.41 8.18
CA ASP A 112 15.02 -13.74 6.93
C ASP A 112 14.74 -12.23 7.05
N ALA A 113 15.75 -11.42 6.78
CA ALA A 113 15.66 -9.97 6.89
C ALA A 113 14.70 -9.36 5.87
N TRP A 114 14.64 -9.90 4.65
CA TRP A 114 13.77 -9.39 3.59
C TRP A 114 12.30 -9.74 3.84
N VAL A 115 12.04 -10.93 4.37
CA VAL A 115 10.68 -11.32 4.78
C VAL A 115 10.17 -10.41 5.92
N ARG A 116 11.03 -10.07 6.88
CA ARG A 116 10.67 -9.14 7.96
C ARG A 116 10.46 -7.71 7.46
N GLU A 117 11.36 -7.20 6.63
CA GLU A 117 11.21 -5.87 6.03
C GLU A 117 9.90 -5.75 5.23
N PHE A 118 9.56 -6.80 4.47
CA PHE A 118 8.28 -6.87 3.78
C PHE A 118 7.09 -6.88 4.75
N ALA A 119 7.15 -7.70 5.80
CA ALA A 119 6.06 -7.81 6.75
C ALA A 119 5.83 -6.49 7.51
N ASP A 120 6.90 -5.81 7.90
CA ASP A 120 6.86 -4.51 8.57
C ASP A 120 6.30 -3.43 7.64
N GLY A 121 6.79 -3.36 6.40
CA GLY A 121 6.33 -2.38 5.40
C GLY A 121 4.86 -2.53 5.04
N LEU A 122 4.38 -3.77 4.85
CA LEU A 122 2.97 -4.02 4.55
C LEU A 122 2.07 -3.76 5.78
N SER A 123 2.53 -4.14 6.98
CA SER A 123 1.81 -3.84 8.23
C SER A 123 1.65 -2.34 8.44
N GLU A 124 2.70 -1.56 8.15
CA GLU A 124 2.65 -0.11 8.21
C GLU A 124 1.68 0.49 7.19
N SER A 125 1.69 -0.05 5.97
CA SER A 125 0.77 0.37 4.90
C SER A 125 -0.69 0.12 5.29
N ILE A 126 -1.01 -1.06 5.85
CA ILE A 126 -2.35 -1.39 6.37
C ILE A 126 -2.76 -0.44 7.50
N ARG A 127 -1.83 -0.14 8.43
CA ARG A 127 -2.08 0.80 9.53
C ARG A 127 -2.42 2.20 9.01
N MET A 128 -1.67 2.69 8.03
CA MET A 128 -1.92 4.00 7.42
C MET A 128 -3.21 4.02 6.62
N ALA A 129 -3.49 2.97 5.85
CA ALA A 129 -4.72 2.79 5.08
C ALA A 129 -5.97 2.87 5.99
N ARG A 130 -5.95 2.16 7.13
CA ARG A 130 -7.03 2.23 8.13
C ARG A 130 -7.17 3.62 8.75
N ARG A 131 -6.05 4.28 9.07
CA ARG A 131 -6.04 5.63 9.66
C ARG A 131 -6.68 6.64 8.71
N GLU A 132 -6.32 6.59 7.43
CA GLU A 132 -6.86 7.51 6.41
C GLU A 132 -8.18 7.02 5.81
N LYS A 133 -8.66 5.83 6.17
CA LYS A 133 -9.85 5.20 5.59
C LYS A 133 -9.80 5.17 4.06
N ASN A 134 -8.61 4.84 3.54
CA ASN A 134 -8.31 4.73 2.12
C ASN A 134 -7.65 3.37 1.84
N PRO A 135 -7.74 2.85 0.62
CA PRO A 135 -7.09 1.61 0.25
C PRO A 135 -5.57 1.76 0.15
N ILE A 136 -4.88 0.63 0.04
CA ILE A 136 -3.48 0.58 -0.42
C ILE A 136 -3.53 0.50 -1.94
N VAL A 137 -2.72 1.29 -2.63
CA VAL A 137 -2.68 1.37 -4.10
C VAL A 137 -1.30 0.94 -4.57
N PHE A 138 -1.23 0.08 -5.58
CA PHE A 138 0.03 -0.25 -6.24
C PHE A 138 0.36 0.81 -7.29
N VAL A 139 1.59 1.34 -7.30
CA VAL A 139 2.02 2.45 -8.18
C VAL A 139 3.23 2.11 -9.03
#